data_AF-A0A453FRH2-F1
#
_entry.id   AF-A0A453FRH2-F1
#
_cell.length_a   1.000
_cell.length_b   1.000
_cell.length_c   1.000
_cell.angle_alpha   90.00
_cell.angle_beta   90.00
_cell.angle_gamma   90.00
#
_symmetry.space_group_name_H-M   'P 1'
#
loop_
_entity.id
_entity.type
_entity.pdbx_description
1 polymer ?
#
loop_
_entity_poly.entity_id
_entity_poly.type
_entity_poly.pdbx_seq_one_letter_code
_entity_poly.pdbx_strand_id
1 'polypeptide(L)'
;MADATNEQQKTLRSFPQRSRNCYTLPSATGKKFLVRALFTYGDYDGLNSTMSGSLFRFGLHIGVNFWEAVNLTNSDPSNTIWKEVLTVAPGNNLSVCLINFGTGTPFVSSLELRPLQDVMYPFVNSSVSISYFIRIRFGNMTTNLITRYPMDDYDRFWESSSSSYATYPFLSRTTSNEVRRLPGNDAFQVPQAILQNATTLDTNYTFFSVVVAAGPNLDSTNLQLLPIFHFAEVVDNNPNRSFNIYSGDEMLFPDFSPSRSQVDSMHQNGRFLHNPAASFLLNKTNNSVLPPLINAFELYSLVRMDNLTTDSNDVSYIKEVKKHYNLAQINWNGDPCSPREYSWEGLICSYPKSNQNPRIIAVNLSTSGLKGGLTISFMNMSSLINLDLSHNNLTGAIPDYLGSLRVLNLSNNQLDGPIPDFILQGFQAGLLDLRFVILCHTIL
;
A
#
# COMPACT_ATOMS: atom_id res chain seq x y z
N MET A 1 -2.81 18.78 -17.27
CA MET A 1 -3.89 19.50 -16.57
C MET A 1 -3.42 20.93 -16.33
N ALA A 2 -4.08 21.93 -16.92
CA ALA A 2 -3.61 23.32 -16.89
C ALA A 2 -3.70 23.97 -15.50
N ASP A 3 -4.63 23.51 -14.65
CA ASP A 3 -4.94 24.12 -13.34
C ASP A 3 -4.45 23.29 -12.13
N ALA A 4 -3.52 22.36 -12.33
CA ALA A 4 -3.00 21.55 -11.22
C ALA A 4 -2.16 22.40 -10.26
N THR A 5 -2.41 22.27 -8.95
CA THR A 5 -1.73 23.06 -7.91
C THR A 5 -0.25 22.73 -7.74
N ASN A 6 0.22 21.59 -8.25
CA ASN A 6 1.61 21.19 -8.21
C ASN A 6 2.06 20.61 -9.56
N GLU A 7 3.32 20.84 -9.96
CA GLU A 7 3.88 20.37 -11.25
C GLU A 7 3.73 18.84 -11.42
N GLN A 8 3.92 18.10 -10.32
CA GLN A 8 3.81 16.64 -10.29
C GLN A 8 2.39 16.12 -10.57
N GLN A 9 1.38 16.99 -10.52
CA GLN A 9 -0.02 16.66 -10.79
C GLN A 9 -0.46 17.07 -12.19
N LYS A 10 0.41 17.72 -12.98
CA LYS A 10 0.05 18.14 -14.36
C LYS A 10 -0.07 16.98 -15.33
N THR A 11 0.56 15.86 -15.01
CA THR A 11 0.56 14.63 -15.82
C THR A 11 0.15 13.43 -14.99
N LEU A 12 -0.28 12.37 -15.66
CA LEU A 12 -0.58 11.08 -15.05
C LEU A 12 -0.24 9.95 -16.00
N ARG A 13 -0.17 8.73 -15.46
CA ARG A 13 -0.14 7.49 -16.24
C ARG A 13 -1.41 6.70 -15.97
N SER A 14 -2.17 6.38 -17.02
CA SER A 14 -3.38 5.57 -16.95
C SER A 14 -3.15 4.14 -17.46
N PHE A 15 -3.97 3.20 -17.01
CA PHE A 15 -3.83 1.78 -17.29
C PHE A 15 -5.16 1.11 -17.68
N PRO A 16 -5.71 1.40 -18.88
CA PRO A 16 -7.05 0.96 -19.26
C PRO A 16 -7.18 -0.54 -19.57
N GLN A 17 -6.10 -1.18 -20.05
CA GLN A 17 -6.17 -2.55 -20.61
C GLN A 17 -5.75 -3.66 -19.64
N ARG A 18 -5.06 -3.32 -18.55
CA ARG A 18 -4.40 -4.30 -17.67
C ARG A 18 -5.15 -4.44 -16.36
N SER A 19 -5.29 -5.68 -15.87
CA SER A 19 -5.92 -5.93 -14.56
C SER A 19 -5.03 -5.49 -13.39
N ARG A 20 -3.71 -5.48 -13.57
CA ARG A 20 -2.73 -5.10 -12.53
C ARG A 20 -1.53 -4.36 -13.12
N ASN A 21 -1.14 -3.27 -12.47
CA ASN A 21 -0.01 -2.43 -12.87
C ASN A 21 0.81 -2.03 -11.65
N CYS A 22 2.05 -2.48 -11.59
CA CYS A 22 2.94 -2.39 -10.45
C CYS A 22 4.18 -1.59 -10.78
N TYR A 23 4.49 -0.65 -9.90
CA TYR A 23 5.77 0.03 -9.83
C TYR A 23 6.69 -0.72 -8.89
N THR A 24 7.98 -0.70 -9.19
CA THR A 24 9.04 -1.22 -8.31
C THR A 24 9.89 -0.05 -7.87
N LEU A 25 9.88 0.24 -6.57
CA LEU A 25 10.61 1.34 -5.98
C LEU A 25 11.85 0.79 -5.26
N PRO A 26 13.05 1.37 -5.49
CA PRO A 26 14.27 0.94 -4.81
C PRO A 26 14.14 1.24 -3.32
N SER A 27 14.48 0.26 -2.48
CA SER A 27 14.35 0.33 -1.02
C SER A 27 15.47 -0.47 -0.34
N ALA A 28 15.43 -0.55 0.98
CA ALA A 28 16.39 -1.34 1.76
C ALA A 28 15.66 -2.14 2.83
N THR A 29 15.99 -3.42 2.94
CA THR A 29 15.35 -4.36 3.87
C THR A 29 15.32 -3.81 5.29
N GLY A 30 14.15 -3.86 5.93
CA GLY A 30 13.96 -3.41 7.31
C GLY A 30 13.85 -1.90 7.50
N LYS A 31 14.10 -1.09 6.46
CA LYS A 31 13.90 0.36 6.53
C LYS A 31 12.43 0.74 6.42
N LYS A 32 12.05 1.77 7.17
CA LYS A 32 10.70 2.33 7.19
C LYS A 32 10.55 3.41 6.14
N PHE A 33 9.41 3.39 5.47
CA PHE A 33 9.07 4.37 4.45
C PHE A 33 7.64 4.86 4.62
N LEU A 34 7.45 6.14 4.31
CA LEU A 34 6.17 6.69 3.90
C LEU A 34 6.07 6.56 2.39
N VAL A 35 5.11 5.77 1.93
CA VAL A 35 4.74 5.69 0.52
C VAL A 35 3.53 6.58 0.31
N ARG A 36 3.58 7.49 -0.66
CA ARG A 36 2.44 8.36 -1.02
C ARG A 36 2.10 8.20 -2.48
N ALA A 37 0.83 7.99 -2.79
CA ALA A 37 0.31 8.01 -4.16
C ALA A 37 -0.70 9.15 -4.31
N LEU A 38 -0.56 9.94 -5.38
CA LEU A 38 -1.43 11.05 -5.72
C LEU A 38 -2.23 10.75 -7.00
N PHE A 39 -3.50 11.14 -6.98
CA PHE A 39 -4.49 10.87 -8.02
C PHE A 39 -5.25 12.15 -8.34
N THR A 40 -4.83 12.84 -9.40
CA THR A 40 -5.55 13.97 -9.98
C THR A 40 -6.06 13.51 -11.34
N TYR A 41 -7.38 13.35 -11.50
CA TYR A 41 -7.98 12.85 -12.74
C TYR A 41 -7.89 13.91 -13.85
N GLY A 42 -8.29 15.14 -13.53
CA GLY A 42 -8.33 16.32 -14.40
C GLY A 42 -8.91 16.08 -15.78
N ASP A 43 -9.88 15.16 -15.86
CA ASP A 43 -10.58 14.77 -17.08
C ASP A 43 -9.63 14.49 -18.26
N TYR A 44 -8.52 13.78 -17.99
CA TYR A 44 -7.44 13.57 -18.95
C TYR A 44 -7.89 12.87 -20.25
N ASP A 45 -9.01 12.15 -20.21
CA ASP A 45 -9.60 11.43 -21.35
C ASP A 45 -10.87 12.10 -21.92
N GLY A 46 -11.30 13.23 -21.37
CA GLY A 46 -12.47 13.98 -21.83
C GLY A 46 -13.82 13.26 -21.63
N LEU A 47 -13.84 12.22 -20.79
CA LEU A 47 -15.03 11.41 -20.53
C LEU A 47 -15.82 11.87 -19.31
N ASN A 48 -15.22 12.71 -18.47
CA ASN A 48 -15.73 13.16 -17.18
C ASN A 48 -16.24 11.99 -16.31
N SER A 49 -15.52 10.87 -16.34
CA SER A 49 -15.98 9.60 -15.78
C SER A 49 -16.24 9.67 -14.28
N THR A 50 -15.49 10.50 -13.56
CA THR A 50 -15.63 10.69 -12.10
C THR A 50 -16.95 11.36 -11.72
N MET A 51 -17.54 12.16 -12.61
CA MET A 51 -18.84 12.83 -12.37
C MET A 51 -20.02 12.17 -13.08
N SER A 52 -19.80 11.04 -13.76
CA SER A 52 -20.83 10.33 -14.54
C SER A 52 -21.95 9.69 -13.68
N GLY A 53 -21.82 9.69 -12.35
CA GLY A 53 -22.68 8.95 -11.42
C GLY A 53 -22.38 7.46 -11.34
N SER A 54 -21.55 6.92 -12.24
CA SER A 54 -21.07 5.54 -12.17
C SER A 54 -19.94 5.39 -11.17
N LEU A 55 -19.82 4.20 -10.56
CA LEU A 55 -18.71 3.88 -9.67
C LEU A 55 -17.39 4.03 -10.42
N PHE A 56 -16.49 4.88 -9.91
CA PHE A 56 -15.10 5.04 -10.35
C PHE A 56 -14.17 4.59 -9.22
N ARG A 57 -13.75 3.33 -9.23
CA ARG A 57 -12.96 2.71 -8.15
C ARG A 57 -11.94 1.71 -8.67
N PHE A 58 -10.75 1.72 -8.07
CA PHE A 58 -9.68 0.75 -8.29
C PHE A 58 -8.87 0.51 -7.01
N GLY A 59 -8.12 -0.59 -6.96
CA GLY A 59 -7.38 -1.01 -5.76
C GLY A 59 -5.92 -0.56 -5.75
N LEU A 60 -5.37 -0.38 -4.55
CA LEU A 60 -3.95 -0.24 -4.28
C LEU A 60 -3.46 -1.40 -3.43
N HIS A 61 -2.32 -1.94 -3.79
CA HIS A 61 -1.60 -2.94 -3.00
C HIS A 61 -0.19 -2.43 -2.69
N ILE A 62 0.28 -2.76 -1.49
CA ILE A 62 1.67 -2.61 -1.07
C ILE A 62 2.31 -4.01 -1.02
N GLY A 63 3.28 -4.26 -1.89
CA GLY A 63 3.72 -5.60 -2.23
C GLY A 63 2.55 -6.41 -2.82
N VAL A 64 2.23 -7.52 -2.17
CA VAL A 64 1.10 -8.40 -2.53
C VAL A 64 -0.12 -8.23 -1.61
N ASN A 65 -0.06 -7.28 -0.69
CA ASN A 65 -1.08 -7.05 0.33
C ASN A 65 -1.98 -5.88 -0.06
N PHE A 66 -3.28 -6.02 0.19
CA PHE A 66 -4.24 -4.96 -0.06
C PHE A 66 -3.95 -3.78 0.87
N TRP A 67 -3.75 -2.60 0.28
CA TRP A 67 -3.50 -1.37 1.02
C TRP A 67 -4.80 -0.59 1.17
N GLU A 68 -5.39 -0.10 0.08
CA GLU A 68 -6.64 0.66 0.11
C GLU A 68 -7.28 0.74 -1.28
N ALA A 69 -8.54 1.16 -1.38
CA ALA A 69 -9.14 1.52 -2.65
C ALA A 69 -9.08 3.02 -2.91
N VAL A 70 -8.81 3.39 -4.16
CA VAL A 70 -9.03 4.75 -4.67
C VAL A 70 -10.44 4.82 -5.21
N ASN A 71 -11.22 5.77 -4.73
CA ASN A 71 -12.57 6.02 -5.23
C ASN A 71 -12.70 7.50 -5.59
N LEU A 72 -13.06 7.75 -6.85
CA LEU A 72 -13.27 9.06 -7.46
C LEU A 72 -14.73 9.24 -7.92
N THR A 73 -15.64 8.44 -7.40
CA THR A 73 -17.07 8.51 -7.72
C THR A 73 -17.64 9.82 -7.20
N ASN A 74 -18.28 10.57 -8.08
CA ASN A 74 -18.82 11.91 -7.82
C ASN A 74 -17.77 12.90 -7.29
N SER A 75 -16.48 12.70 -7.59
CA SER A 75 -15.43 13.66 -7.26
C SER A 75 -15.18 14.62 -8.41
N ASP A 76 -15.05 15.91 -8.09
CA ASP A 76 -14.59 16.93 -9.04
C ASP A 76 -13.26 16.48 -9.69
N PRO A 77 -13.16 16.49 -11.03
CA PRO A 77 -11.95 16.07 -11.75
C PRO A 77 -10.69 16.83 -11.33
N SER A 78 -10.82 18.09 -10.92
CA SER A 78 -9.69 18.93 -10.49
C SER A 78 -9.16 18.56 -9.09
N ASN A 79 -9.96 17.86 -8.28
CA ASN A 79 -9.55 17.45 -6.95
C ASN A 79 -8.45 16.39 -7.02
N THR A 80 -7.49 16.53 -6.11
CA THR A 80 -6.47 15.51 -5.91
C THR A 80 -6.83 14.65 -4.71
N ILE A 81 -6.92 13.35 -4.92
CA ILE A 81 -6.96 12.37 -3.84
C ILE A 81 -5.54 11.89 -3.61
N TRP A 82 -5.13 11.77 -2.35
CA TRP A 82 -3.87 11.11 -1.99
C TRP A 82 -4.14 9.94 -1.05
N LYS A 83 -3.22 8.97 -1.08
CA LYS A 83 -3.16 7.84 -0.16
C LYS A 83 -1.74 7.75 0.36
N GLU A 84 -1.58 7.50 1.66
CA GLU A 84 -0.27 7.20 2.24
C GLU A 84 -0.28 5.90 3.04
N VAL A 85 0.84 5.19 3.05
CA VAL A 85 1.07 4.05 3.94
C VAL A 85 2.45 4.16 4.55
N LEU A 86 2.53 3.88 5.85
CA LEU A 86 3.79 3.70 6.55
C LEU A 86 4.06 2.20 6.63
N THR A 87 5.18 1.77 6.08
CA THR A 87 5.51 0.35 5.91
C THR A 87 7.00 0.08 6.10
N VAL A 88 7.35 -1.17 6.42
CA VAL A 88 8.72 -1.66 6.42
C VAL A 88 8.99 -2.36 5.10
N ALA A 89 10.09 -1.99 4.44
CA ALA A 89 10.49 -2.62 3.19
C ALA A 89 10.90 -4.09 3.43
N PRO A 90 10.30 -5.06 2.70
CA PRO A 90 10.59 -6.48 2.86
C PRO A 90 11.93 -6.89 2.22
N GLY A 91 12.51 -6.03 1.39
CA GLY A 91 13.71 -6.32 0.60
C GLY A 91 14.32 -5.07 0.00
N ASN A 92 15.12 -5.25 -1.04
CA ASN A 92 15.73 -4.14 -1.79
C ASN A 92 14.74 -3.41 -2.71
N ASN A 93 13.53 -3.96 -2.89
CA ASN A 93 12.51 -3.41 -3.75
C ASN A 93 11.16 -3.45 -3.04
N LEU A 94 10.42 -2.36 -3.12
CA LEU A 94 9.05 -2.24 -2.64
C LEU A 94 8.13 -2.06 -3.84
N SER A 95 7.14 -2.94 -3.98
CA SER A 95 6.18 -2.85 -5.08
C SER A 95 4.93 -2.11 -4.65
N VAL A 96 4.41 -1.24 -5.52
CA VAL A 96 3.10 -0.60 -5.36
C VAL A 96 2.28 -0.92 -6.59
N CYS A 97 1.15 -1.61 -6.41
CA CYS A 97 0.32 -2.09 -7.50
C CYS A 97 -1.05 -1.42 -7.53
N LEU A 98 -1.47 -0.98 -8.70
CA LEU A 98 -2.80 -0.53 -9.02
C LEU A 98 -3.58 -1.68 -9.65
N ILE A 99 -4.72 -2.02 -9.07
CA ILE A 99 -5.58 -3.13 -9.48
C ILE A 99 -6.86 -2.59 -10.10
N ASN A 100 -7.16 -3.01 -11.32
CA ASN A 100 -8.41 -2.67 -11.98
C ASN A 100 -9.56 -3.53 -11.43
N PHE A 101 -10.55 -2.89 -10.80
CA PHE A 101 -11.76 -3.57 -10.32
C PHE A 101 -12.86 -3.70 -11.40
N GLY A 102 -12.63 -3.18 -12.60
CA GLY A 102 -13.62 -3.12 -13.68
C GLY A 102 -14.59 -1.95 -13.59
N THR A 103 -14.48 -1.14 -12.54
CA THR A 103 -15.36 0.00 -12.26
C THR A 103 -14.60 1.32 -12.37
N GLY A 104 -13.64 1.45 -13.29
CA GLY A 104 -12.83 2.66 -13.43
C GLY A 104 -11.39 2.35 -13.83
N THR A 105 -10.82 3.20 -14.67
CA THR A 105 -9.45 3.04 -15.17
C THR A 105 -8.46 3.41 -14.07
N PRO A 106 -7.57 2.49 -13.62
CA PRO A 106 -6.52 2.85 -12.69
C PRO A 106 -5.55 3.84 -13.32
N PHE A 107 -5.13 4.84 -12.56
CA PHE A 107 -4.11 5.80 -12.96
C PHE A 107 -3.33 6.28 -11.74
N VAL A 108 -2.17 6.90 -11.95
CA VAL A 108 -1.39 7.57 -10.89
C VAL A 108 -0.74 8.83 -11.45
N SER A 109 -0.81 9.92 -10.69
CA SER A 109 -0.16 11.20 -11.04
C SER A 109 1.26 11.26 -10.50
N SER A 110 1.44 10.88 -9.23
CA SER A 110 2.75 10.81 -8.58
C SER A 110 2.80 9.66 -7.58
N LEU A 111 3.99 9.04 -7.45
CA LEU A 111 4.29 8.00 -6.49
C LEU A 111 5.60 8.34 -5.80
N GLU A 112 5.53 8.57 -4.50
CA GLU A 112 6.64 9.05 -3.67
C GLU A 112 7.05 7.96 -2.67
N LEU A 113 8.36 7.75 -2.51
CA LEU A 113 8.94 6.90 -1.47
C LEU A 113 9.82 7.77 -0.57
N ARG A 114 9.42 7.94 0.69
CA ARG A 114 10.10 8.83 1.64
C ARG A 114 10.67 8.02 2.81
N PRO A 115 11.99 8.04 3.03
CA PRO A 115 12.59 7.32 4.15
C PRO A 115 12.18 7.93 5.48
N LEU A 116 11.97 7.09 6.47
CA LEU A 116 11.73 7.47 7.86
C LEU A 116 12.89 7.00 8.73
N GLN A 117 13.07 7.61 9.89
CA GLN A 117 14.00 7.09 10.89
C GLN A 117 13.48 5.76 11.46
N ASP A 118 14.41 4.87 11.81
CA ASP A 118 14.08 3.52 12.29
C ASP A 118 13.20 3.54 13.56
N VAL A 119 13.39 4.56 14.41
CA VAL A 119 12.64 4.77 15.66
C VAL A 119 11.20 5.25 15.44
N MET A 120 10.89 5.80 14.27
CA MET A 120 9.57 6.37 14.02
C MET A 120 8.50 5.29 13.88
N TYR A 121 7.30 5.54 14.42
CA TYR A 121 6.16 4.62 14.42
C TYR A 121 6.59 3.20 14.86
N PRO A 122 6.92 3.00 16.15
CA PRO A 122 7.58 1.78 16.64
C PRO A 122 6.78 0.49 16.42
N PHE A 123 5.46 0.61 16.25
CA PHE A 123 4.55 -0.51 16.01
C PHE A 123 4.45 -0.93 14.53
N VAL A 124 5.01 -0.17 13.59
CA VAL A 124 5.07 -0.55 12.17
C VAL A 124 6.21 -1.55 11.95
N ASN A 125 5.89 -2.72 11.40
CA ASN A 125 6.82 -3.83 11.21
C ASN A 125 6.51 -4.62 9.92
N SER A 126 7.18 -5.76 9.70
CA SER A 126 7.02 -6.58 8.49
C SER A 126 5.63 -7.21 8.35
N SER A 127 4.89 -7.39 9.44
CA SER A 127 3.54 -7.98 9.45
C SER A 127 2.42 -6.93 9.46
N VAL A 128 2.73 -5.70 9.89
CA VAL A 128 1.74 -4.63 10.09
C VAL A 128 2.25 -3.33 9.50
N SER A 129 1.53 -2.83 8.49
CA SER A 129 1.64 -1.48 7.96
C SER A 129 0.44 -0.64 8.39
N ILE A 130 0.55 0.68 8.29
CA ILE A 130 -0.54 1.59 8.67
C ILE A 130 -0.87 2.54 7.53
N SER A 131 -2.13 2.54 7.08
CA SER A 131 -2.61 3.47 6.05
C SER A 131 -3.05 4.78 6.70
N TYR A 132 -2.69 5.89 6.07
CA TYR A 132 -3.11 7.23 6.47
C TYR A 132 -4.62 7.34 6.43
N PHE A 133 -5.22 7.72 7.57
CA PHE A 133 -6.61 8.10 7.63
C PHE A 133 -6.72 9.63 7.68
N ILE A 134 -6.06 10.26 8.66
CA ILE A 134 -5.89 11.71 8.73
C ILE A 134 -4.70 12.08 9.62
N ARG A 135 -4.08 13.23 9.37
CA ARG A 135 -3.26 13.95 10.36
C ARG A 135 -3.75 15.38 10.47
N ILE A 136 -4.15 15.77 11.67
CA ILE A 136 -4.73 17.08 11.96
C ILE A 136 -3.74 17.87 12.79
N ARG A 137 -3.50 19.12 12.40
CA ARG A 137 -2.85 20.14 13.23
C ARG A 137 -3.91 21.08 13.81
N PHE A 138 -3.74 21.42 15.08
CA PHE A 138 -4.63 22.32 15.82
C PHE A 138 -3.97 23.69 16.04
N GLY A 139 -4.78 24.68 16.39
CA GLY A 139 -4.37 26.07 16.64
C GLY A 139 -4.49 27.00 15.43
N ASN A 140 -3.97 28.22 15.56
CA ASN A 140 -4.13 29.28 14.56
C ASN A 140 -2.93 29.35 13.62
N MET A 141 -2.98 28.59 12.54
CA MET A 141 -1.90 28.51 11.56
C MET A 141 -2.46 28.69 10.15
N THR A 142 -2.31 29.92 9.64
CA THR A 142 -2.39 30.43 8.24
C THR A 142 -3.51 29.90 7.31
N THR A 143 -3.68 30.57 6.16
CA THR A 143 -4.63 30.21 5.08
C THR A 143 -4.35 28.86 4.40
N ASN A 144 -3.23 28.20 4.72
CA ASN A 144 -2.80 26.97 4.06
C ASN A 144 -3.50 25.75 4.66
N LEU A 145 -4.28 25.03 3.84
CA LEU A 145 -5.04 23.86 4.26
C LEU A 145 -4.15 22.67 4.70
N ILE A 146 -2.93 22.57 4.16
CA ILE A 146 -1.97 21.50 4.45
C ILE A 146 -0.61 22.09 4.84
N THR A 147 -0.08 21.67 5.97
CA THR A 147 1.32 21.88 6.37
C THR A 147 2.15 20.65 6.00
N ARG A 148 3.29 20.87 5.36
CA ARG A 148 4.21 19.82 4.87
C ARG A 148 5.64 20.39 4.79
N TYR A 149 6.55 19.79 4.03
CA TYR A 149 7.90 20.34 3.81
C TYR A 149 7.86 21.81 3.36
N PRO A 150 8.74 22.70 3.88
CA PRO A 150 9.89 22.42 4.75
C PRO A 150 9.58 22.43 6.25
N MET A 151 8.32 22.56 6.67
CA MET A 151 7.99 22.57 8.11
C MET A 151 8.03 21.16 8.73
N ASP A 152 7.72 20.14 7.93
CA ASP A 152 7.92 18.73 8.29
C ASP A 152 9.03 18.14 7.42
N ASP A 153 10.14 17.73 8.05
CA ASP A 153 11.31 17.16 7.38
C ASP A 153 10.98 15.85 6.64
N TYR A 154 9.93 15.14 7.07
CA TYR A 154 9.44 13.92 6.42
C TYR A 154 8.36 14.20 5.36
N ASP A 155 8.04 15.49 5.15
CA ASP A 155 7.05 15.98 4.21
C ASP A 155 5.67 15.33 4.36
N ARG A 156 5.27 14.93 5.58
CA ARG A 156 3.92 14.43 5.86
C ARG A 156 2.90 15.54 5.66
N PHE A 157 1.68 15.17 5.25
CA PHE A 157 0.59 16.13 5.14
C PHE A 157 -0.10 16.25 6.48
N TRP A 158 -0.11 17.46 7.04
CA TRP A 158 -0.84 17.85 8.24
C TRP A 158 -1.95 18.82 7.87
N GLU A 159 -3.19 18.35 7.93
CA GLU A 159 -4.39 19.11 7.57
C GLU A 159 -4.80 20.07 8.70
N SER A 160 -5.25 21.26 8.33
CA SER A 160 -5.77 22.24 9.29
C SER A 160 -7.07 21.76 9.94
N SER A 161 -7.20 21.87 11.26
CA SER A 161 -8.46 21.59 11.96
C SER A 161 -9.63 22.48 11.49
N SER A 162 -9.35 23.66 10.91
CA SER A 162 -10.36 24.62 10.45
C SER A 162 -11.25 24.10 9.31
N SER A 163 -10.79 23.12 8.52
CA SER A 163 -11.62 22.50 7.47
C SER A 163 -12.70 21.56 8.05
N SER A 164 -12.54 21.10 9.29
CA SER A 164 -13.38 20.05 9.88
C SER A 164 -14.32 20.53 11.00
N TYR A 165 -14.08 21.72 11.58
CA TYR A 165 -14.76 22.12 12.83
C TYR A 165 -15.15 23.61 12.94
N ALA A 166 -15.69 24.21 11.88
CA ALA A 166 -15.96 25.65 11.82
C ALA A 166 -17.09 26.19 12.76
N THR A 167 -17.81 25.34 13.50
CA THR A 167 -19.03 25.70 14.23
C THR A 167 -18.94 25.70 15.76
N TYR A 168 -17.81 25.29 16.34
CA TYR A 168 -17.62 25.29 17.81
C TYR A 168 -16.72 26.46 18.25
N PRO A 169 -16.86 27.01 19.47
CA PRO A 169 -16.06 28.15 19.96
C PRO A 169 -14.63 27.73 20.34
N PHE A 170 -13.89 27.24 19.35
CA PHE A 170 -12.49 26.88 19.49
C PHE A 170 -11.63 28.11 19.73
N LEU A 171 -10.76 28.02 20.73
CA LEU A 171 -9.76 29.02 21.06
C LEU A 171 -8.39 28.49 20.70
N SER A 172 -7.65 29.25 19.92
CA SER A 172 -6.26 28.93 19.62
C SER A 172 -5.33 29.48 20.69
N ARG A 173 -4.39 28.65 21.12
CA ARG A 173 -3.29 29.02 22.03
C ARG A 173 -1.98 28.80 21.31
N THR A 174 -1.08 29.76 21.45
CA THR A 174 0.22 29.75 20.77
C THR A 174 1.30 30.15 21.75
N THR A 175 2.51 29.64 21.52
CA THR A 175 3.71 30.05 22.25
C THR A 175 4.85 30.27 21.27
N SER A 176 5.71 31.25 21.57
CA SER A 176 6.98 31.45 20.87
C SER A 176 8.11 30.60 21.46
N ASN A 177 7.90 30.02 22.64
CA ASN A 177 8.91 29.21 23.31
C ASN A 177 9.08 27.87 22.59
N GLU A 178 10.28 27.30 22.71
CA GLU A 178 10.56 25.97 22.22
C GLU A 178 9.77 24.92 23.03
N VAL A 179 9.25 23.92 22.33
CA VAL A 179 8.55 22.78 22.93
C VAL A 179 9.54 21.63 22.94
N ARG A 180 10.04 21.32 24.13
CA ARG A 180 11.14 20.38 24.32
C ARG A 180 10.71 18.96 23.98
N ARG A 181 11.59 18.25 23.28
CA ARG A 181 11.50 16.80 23.09
C ARG A 181 12.49 16.15 24.04
N LEU A 182 12.00 15.35 24.98
CA LEU A 182 12.88 14.58 25.87
C LEU A 182 13.55 13.44 25.11
N PRO A 183 14.77 13.01 25.51
CA PRO A 183 15.43 11.85 24.92
C PRO A 183 14.51 10.63 24.91
N GLY A 184 14.36 9.98 23.75
CA GLY A 184 13.48 8.82 23.57
C GLY A 184 12.08 9.16 23.06
N ASN A 185 11.67 10.44 22.99
CA ASN A 185 10.40 10.86 22.40
C ASN A 185 10.53 11.19 20.90
N ASP A 186 11.21 10.31 20.17
CA ASP A 186 11.56 10.48 18.76
C ASP A 186 10.65 9.69 17.81
N ALA A 187 9.62 9.03 18.36
CA ALA A 187 8.75 8.11 17.65
C ALA A 187 7.87 8.77 16.57
N PHE A 188 7.57 10.06 16.68
CA PHE A 188 6.64 10.73 15.76
C PHE A 188 7.20 12.00 15.13
N GLN A 189 8.22 12.64 15.71
CA GLN A 189 8.87 13.83 15.13
C GLN A 189 7.86 14.89 14.64
N VAL A 190 6.79 15.16 15.40
CA VAL A 190 5.81 16.20 15.02
C VAL A 190 6.54 17.54 14.90
N PRO A 191 6.30 18.32 13.83
CA PRO A 191 6.94 19.62 13.63
C PRO A 191 6.82 20.58 14.81
N GLN A 192 7.90 21.28 15.12
CA GLN A 192 7.95 22.27 16.20
C GLN A 192 6.89 23.36 16.04
N ALA A 193 6.70 23.85 14.80
CA ALA A 193 5.69 24.86 14.50
C ALA A 193 4.26 24.36 14.78
N ILE A 194 3.97 23.07 14.61
CA ILE A 194 2.68 22.48 14.96
C ILE A 194 2.54 22.38 16.48
N LEU A 195 3.57 21.91 17.18
CA LEU A 195 3.55 21.75 18.63
C LEU A 195 3.45 23.08 19.40
N GLN A 196 3.93 24.18 18.82
CA GLN A 196 3.78 25.53 19.38
C GLN A 196 2.35 26.09 19.30
N ASN A 197 1.46 25.38 18.61
CA ASN A 197 0.08 25.74 18.43
C ASN A 197 -0.83 24.68 19.07
N ALA A 198 -1.92 25.13 19.65
CA ALA A 198 -2.93 24.25 20.21
C ALA A 198 -4.33 24.83 20.07
N THR A 199 -5.33 23.96 20.05
CA THR A 199 -6.73 24.34 20.19
C THR A 199 -7.23 23.90 21.57
N THR A 200 -7.96 24.79 22.22
CA THR A 200 -8.67 24.57 23.49
C THR A 200 -10.07 25.17 23.35
N LEU A 201 -10.87 25.09 24.41
CA LEU A 201 -12.17 25.75 24.49
C LEU A 201 -12.18 26.82 25.58
N ASP A 202 -13.28 27.57 25.65
CA ASP A 202 -13.59 28.43 26.80
C ASP A 202 -13.74 27.59 28.08
N THR A 203 -13.46 28.19 29.24
CA THR A 203 -13.53 27.54 30.55
C THR A 203 -14.89 26.95 30.92
N ASN A 204 -15.97 27.40 30.28
CA ASN A 204 -17.32 26.87 30.47
C ASN A 204 -17.52 25.48 29.83
N TYR A 205 -16.61 25.03 28.97
CA TYR A 205 -16.68 23.72 28.34
C TYR A 205 -15.95 22.66 29.17
N THR A 206 -16.53 21.47 29.19
CA THR A 206 -15.98 20.32 29.92
C THR A 206 -15.37 19.28 29.00
N PHE A 207 -15.57 19.34 27.68
CA PHE A 207 -15.01 18.34 26.78
C PHE A 207 -14.58 18.93 25.45
N PHE A 208 -13.65 18.23 24.80
CA PHE A 208 -13.21 18.48 23.43
C PHE A 208 -13.42 17.19 22.64
N SER A 209 -14.07 17.29 21.47
CA SER A 209 -14.33 16.12 20.63
C SER A 209 -13.54 16.23 19.32
N VAL A 210 -12.89 15.13 18.94
CA VAL A 210 -12.29 14.94 17.62
C VAL A 210 -13.10 13.85 16.92
N VAL A 211 -13.87 14.24 15.90
CA VAL A 211 -14.65 13.33 15.07
C VAL A 211 -14.10 13.38 13.65
N VAL A 212 -13.57 12.27 13.19
CA VAL A 212 -13.07 12.17 11.81
C VAL A 212 -14.12 11.49 10.96
N ALA A 213 -14.68 12.20 9.98
CA ALA A 213 -15.64 11.59 9.07
C ALA A 213 -14.95 10.44 8.31
N ALA A 214 -15.44 9.22 8.48
CA ALA A 214 -15.08 8.13 7.59
C ALA A 214 -15.58 8.50 6.19
N GLY A 215 -14.65 8.59 5.23
CA GLY A 215 -15.03 8.79 3.83
C GLY A 215 -16.01 7.69 3.38
N PRO A 216 -16.80 7.92 2.32
CA PRO A 216 -17.92 7.06 1.92
C PRO A 216 -17.56 5.61 1.54
N ASN A 217 -16.27 5.23 1.61
CA ASN A 217 -15.70 3.98 1.11
C ASN A 217 -15.05 3.12 2.18
N LEU A 218 -15.12 3.56 3.44
CA LEU A 218 -14.62 2.83 4.57
C LEU A 218 -15.79 2.04 5.15
N ASP A 219 -15.63 0.73 5.24
CA ASP A 219 -16.55 -0.10 5.99
C ASP A 219 -16.41 0.24 7.48
N SER A 220 -17.21 1.21 7.92
CA SER A 220 -17.18 1.71 9.29
C SER A 220 -17.33 0.58 10.31
N THR A 221 -18.06 -0.49 9.96
CA THR A 221 -18.30 -1.63 10.83
C THR A 221 -17.08 -2.53 11.05
N ASN A 222 -16.04 -2.42 10.23
CA ASN A 222 -14.79 -3.18 10.37
C ASN A 222 -13.56 -2.28 10.50
N LEU A 223 -13.73 -0.96 10.67
CA LEU A 223 -12.63 -0.04 10.86
C LEU A 223 -11.83 -0.38 12.13
N GLN A 224 -10.57 -0.71 11.91
CA GLN A 224 -9.56 -0.87 12.95
C GLN A 224 -8.66 0.36 12.88
N LEU A 225 -8.79 1.24 13.87
CA LEU A 225 -8.20 2.56 13.90
C LEU A 225 -7.13 2.69 14.98
N LEU A 226 -6.02 3.35 14.66
CA LEU A 226 -4.93 3.62 15.58
C LEU A 226 -4.81 5.14 15.77
N PRO A 227 -5.34 5.69 16.89
CA PRO A 227 -5.20 7.10 17.20
C PRO A 227 -3.87 7.40 17.90
N ILE A 228 -3.31 8.57 17.60
CA ILE A 228 -2.12 9.13 18.25
C ILE A 228 -2.43 10.59 18.57
N PHE A 229 -2.38 10.93 19.85
CA PHE A 229 -2.68 12.29 20.30
C PHE A 229 -1.38 12.99 20.69
N HIS A 230 -1.17 14.21 20.19
CA HIS A 230 0.02 14.99 20.48
C HIS A 230 -0.35 16.24 21.26
N PHE A 231 0.32 16.40 22.40
CA PHE A 231 0.08 17.47 23.36
C PHE A 231 1.38 18.20 23.72
N ALA A 232 1.24 19.48 24.01
CA ALA A 232 2.19 20.28 24.75
C ALA A 232 1.41 21.42 25.40
N GLU A 233 1.56 21.62 26.71
CA GLU A 233 0.94 22.77 27.38
C GLU A 233 1.72 24.05 27.01
N VAL A 234 1.07 24.89 26.21
CA VAL A 234 1.61 26.13 25.64
C VAL A 234 1.12 27.39 26.34
N VAL A 235 0.30 27.27 27.39
CA VAL A 235 -0.22 28.41 28.16
C VAL A 235 0.67 28.70 29.39
N ASP A 236 1.03 29.97 29.58
CA ASP A 236 2.00 30.38 30.61
C ASP A 236 1.44 30.47 32.05
N ASN A 237 0.14 30.71 32.26
CA ASN A 237 -0.46 31.00 33.57
C ASN A 237 -1.06 29.79 34.33
N ASN A 238 -0.65 28.57 33.96
CA ASN A 238 -1.11 27.23 34.39
C ASN A 238 -1.86 27.09 35.74
N PRO A 239 -3.21 27.10 35.77
CA PRO A 239 -4.01 26.84 36.97
C PRO A 239 -4.41 25.36 37.16
N ASN A 240 -3.74 24.39 36.52
CA ASN A 240 -4.05 22.95 36.44
C ASN A 240 -4.97 22.56 35.27
N ARG A 241 -4.48 21.66 34.41
CA ARG A 241 -5.23 21.03 33.32
C ARG A 241 -5.09 19.51 33.39
N SER A 242 -6.21 18.81 33.52
CA SER A 242 -6.27 17.36 33.40
C SER A 242 -7.58 16.89 32.77
N PHE A 243 -7.50 15.81 31.98
CA PHE A 243 -8.64 15.24 31.28
C PHE A 243 -8.45 13.75 30.98
N ASN A 244 -9.57 13.04 30.88
CA ASN A 244 -9.65 11.66 30.43
C ASN A 244 -9.77 11.62 28.90
N ILE A 245 -9.10 10.69 28.24
CA ILE A 245 -9.17 10.50 26.78
C ILE A 245 -9.91 9.20 26.47
N TYR A 246 -10.91 9.26 25.60
CA TYR A 246 -11.76 8.15 25.20
C TYR A 246 -11.77 7.94 23.68
N SER A 247 -12.04 6.71 23.26
CA SER A 247 -12.38 6.33 21.89
C SER A 247 -13.75 5.66 21.92
N GLY A 248 -14.78 6.36 21.42
CA GLY A 248 -16.17 5.99 21.72
C GLY A 248 -16.39 5.98 23.23
N ASP A 249 -16.87 4.86 23.77
CA ASP A 249 -17.11 4.69 25.21
C ASP A 249 -15.90 4.11 25.97
N GLU A 250 -14.84 3.68 25.27
CA GLU A 250 -13.64 3.11 25.89
C GLU A 250 -12.69 4.20 26.37
N MET A 251 -12.36 4.22 27.67
CA MET A 251 -11.34 5.09 28.23
C MET A 251 -9.93 4.58 27.86
N LEU A 252 -9.16 5.40 27.14
CA LEU A 252 -7.79 5.09 26.73
C LEU A 252 -6.75 5.57 27.74
N PHE A 253 -6.92 6.79 28.26
CA PHE A 253 -5.96 7.43 29.17
C PHE A 253 -6.71 8.19 30.28
N PRO A 254 -6.66 7.71 31.54
CA PRO A 254 -7.25 8.41 32.67
C PRO A 254 -6.38 9.57 33.15
N ASP A 255 -7.02 10.63 33.66
CA ASP A 255 -6.42 11.75 34.40
C ASP A 255 -5.13 12.32 33.78
N PHE A 256 -5.09 12.40 32.45
CA PHE A 256 -3.91 12.86 31.73
C PHE A 256 -3.74 14.38 31.86
N SER A 257 -2.51 14.81 32.16
CA SER A 257 -2.08 16.21 32.21
C SER A 257 -0.94 16.45 31.23
N PRO A 258 -1.12 17.32 30.22
CA PRO A 258 -0.04 17.68 29.30
C PRO A 258 1.14 18.35 30.02
N SER A 259 2.35 17.99 29.62
CA SER A 259 3.60 18.56 30.10
C SER A 259 3.80 19.98 29.56
N ARG A 260 4.29 20.88 30.42
CA ARG A 260 4.54 22.28 30.04
C ARG A 260 5.74 22.40 29.12
N SER A 261 5.55 23.04 27.96
CA SER A 261 6.61 23.29 26.98
C SER A 261 7.39 22.01 26.63
N GLN A 262 6.71 20.87 26.65
CA GLN A 262 7.28 19.56 26.36
C GLN A 262 6.24 18.74 25.58
N VAL A 263 6.73 17.94 24.63
CA VAL A 263 5.88 17.05 23.82
C VAL A 263 5.48 15.82 24.61
N ASP A 264 4.18 15.51 24.60
CA ASP A 264 3.61 14.22 24.99
C ASP A 264 2.88 13.62 23.79
N SER A 265 3.18 12.36 23.46
CA SER A 265 2.50 11.64 22.38
C SER A 265 1.83 10.38 22.94
N MET A 266 0.52 10.42 23.04
CA MET A 266 -0.29 9.38 23.70
C MET A 266 -0.81 8.39 22.66
N HIS A 267 -0.49 7.11 22.84
CA HIS A 267 -0.95 6.00 22.01
C HIS A 267 -0.93 4.67 22.79
N GLN A 268 -1.77 3.70 22.42
CA GLN A 268 -1.88 2.38 23.07
C GLN A 268 -0.90 1.36 22.44
N ASN A 269 0.37 1.76 22.28
CA ASN A 269 1.46 0.92 21.75
C ASN A 269 1.11 0.07 20.49
N GLY A 270 0.47 0.68 19.49
CA GLY A 270 0.12 -0.02 18.25
C GLY A 270 -1.22 -0.77 18.27
N ARG A 271 -1.98 -0.69 19.36
CA ARG A 271 -3.32 -1.26 19.44
C ARG A 271 -4.27 -0.54 18.49
N PHE A 272 -4.89 -1.31 17.59
CA PHE A 272 -6.01 -0.84 16.79
C PHE A 272 -7.31 -0.99 17.57
N LEU A 273 -8.13 0.05 17.52
CA LEU A 273 -9.41 0.16 18.20
C LEU A 273 -10.53 -0.03 17.20
N HIS A 274 -11.59 -0.71 17.64
CA HIS A 274 -12.82 -0.75 16.87
C HIS A 274 -13.66 0.47 17.24
N ASN A 275 -13.68 1.47 16.36
CA ASN A 275 -14.41 2.73 16.57
C ASN A 275 -15.07 3.15 15.24
N PRO A 276 -16.27 2.66 14.94
CA PRO A 276 -16.94 2.90 13.66
C PRO A 276 -17.26 4.38 13.42
N ALA A 277 -17.46 5.13 14.50
CA ALA A 277 -17.75 6.56 14.45
C ALA A 277 -16.49 7.43 14.31
N ALA A 278 -15.28 6.84 14.45
CA ALA A 278 -14.00 7.54 14.51
C ALA A 278 -14.06 8.79 15.42
N SER A 279 -14.72 8.64 16.57
CA SER A 279 -14.98 9.69 17.55
C SER A 279 -14.11 9.52 18.78
N PHE A 280 -13.41 10.59 19.15
CA PHE A 280 -12.49 10.63 20.28
C PHE A 280 -12.85 11.80 21.19
N LEU A 281 -13.04 11.52 22.48
CA LEU A 281 -13.50 12.49 23.46
C LEU A 281 -12.40 12.75 24.48
N LEU A 282 -12.04 14.00 24.66
CA LEU A 282 -11.20 14.45 25.76
C LEU A 282 -12.15 15.11 26.77
N ASN A 283 -12.26 14.57 27.99
CA ASN A 283 -13.22 15.02 28.99
C ASN A 283 -12.49 15.53 30.23
N LYS A 284 -12.72 16.80 30.58
CA LYS A 284 -12.15 17.51 31.72
C LYS A 284 -12.44 16.74 33.01
N THR A 285 -11.43 16.57 33.86
CA THR A 285 -11.63 16.00 35.20
C THR A 285 -12.22 17.05 36.15
N ASN A 286 -12.81 16.60 37.25
CA ASN A 286 -13.35 17.51 38.28
C ASN A 286 -12.27 18.42 38.91
N ASN A 287 -11.01 17.99 38.91
CA ASN A 287 -9.89 18.72 39.51
C ASN A 287 -9.25 19.72 38.55
N SER A 288 -9.60 19.66 37.26
CA SER A 288 -9.04 20.54 36.24
C SER A 288 -9.75 21.89 36.26
N VAL A 289 -8.99 22.99 36.20
CA VAL A 289 -9.56 24.33 36.05
C VAL A 289 -9.83 24.61 34.57
N LEU A 290 -8.91 24.18 33.71
CA LEU A 290 -8.96 24.41 32.27
C LEU A 290 -9.65 23.24 31.52
N PRO A 291 -10.28 23.50 30.36
CA PRO A 291 -10.78 22.45 29.48
C PRO A 291 -9.63 21.63 28.87
N PRO A 292 -9.89 20.59 28.06
CA PRO A 292 -8.83 19.93 27.31
C PRO A 292 -8.20 20.84 26.24
N LEU A 293 -6.97 20.52 25.87
CA LEU A 293 -6.18 21.15 24.80
C LEU A 293 -5.55 20.06 23.95
N ILE A 294 -5.37 20.30 22.65
CA ILE A 294 -4.67 19.40 21.74
C ILE A 294 -3.85 20.19 20.71
N ASN A 295 -2.69 19.67 20.33
CA ASN A 295 -1.75 20.32 19.39
C ASN A 295 -1.79 19.62 18.02
N ALA A 296 -1.80 18.29 18.02
CA ALA A 296 -1.89 17.49 16.81
C ALA A 296 -2.59 16.15 17.08
N PHE A 297 -3.13 15.56 16.03
CA PHE A 297 -3.78 14.24 16.08
C PHE A 297 -3.45 13.47 14.81
N GLU A 298 -3.06 12.21 14.95
CA GLU A 298 -2.89 11.29 13.83
C GLU A 298 -3.84 10.11 13.98
N LEU A 299 -4.41 9.67 12.87
CA LEU A 299 -5.27 8.50 12.81
C LEU A 299 -4.86 7.65 11.63
N TYR A 300 -4.72 6.35 11.88
CA TYR A 300 -4.35 5.38 10.86
C TYR A 300 -5.30 4.19 10.85
N SER A 301 -5.42 3.53 9.69
CA SER A 301 -6.11 2.25 9.55
C SER A 301 -5.11 1.11 9.35
N LEU A 302 -5.52 -0.10 9.76
CA LEU A 302 -4.68 -1.30 9.68
C LEU A 302 -4.49 -1.76 8.23
N VAL A 303 -3.23 -2.03 7.84
CA VAL A 303 -2.88 -2.78 6.64
C VAL A 303 -2.16 -4.06 7.06
N ARG A 304 -2.81 -5.21 6.86
CA ARG A 304 -2.26 -6.53 7.18
C ARG A 304 -1.31 -7.00 6.07
N MET A 305 -0.15 -7.49 6.47
CA MET A 305 0.87 -8.01 5.54
C MET A 305 0.87 -9.55 5.55
N ASP A 306 -0.31 -10.16 5.41
CA ASP A 306 -0.53 -11.60 5.59
C ASP A 306 -0.23 -12.42 4.32
N ASN A 307 -0.35 -11.81 3.13
CA ASN A 307 -0.08 -12.50 1.87
C ASN A 307 1.42 -12.68 1.66
N LEU A 308 1.81 -13.91 1.33
CA LEU A 308 3.17 -14.27 0.95
C LEU A 308 3.41 -14.02 -0.53
N THR A 309 4.60 -13.53 -0.90
CA THR A 309 5.03 -13.43 -2.30
C THR A 309 5.28 -14.82 -2.89
N THR A 310 5.29 -14.94 -4.22
CA THR A 310 5.81 -16.16 -4.87
C THR A 310 7.25 -16.43 -4.41
N ASP A 311 7.63 -17.71 -4.39
CA ASP A 311 9.01 -18.14 -4.13
C ASP A 311 9.99 -17.39 -5.05
N SER A 312 11.06 -16.86 -4.47
CA SER A 312 11.98 -15.95 -5.16
C SER A 312 12.68 -16.60 -6.35
N ASN A 313 12.93 -17.91 -6.32
CA ASN A 313 13.55 -18.63 -7.44
C ASN A 313 12.56 -18.74 -8.60
N ASP A 314 11.32 -19.13 -8.32
CA ASP A 314 10.26 -19.20 -9.34
C ASP A 314 10.04 -17.80 -9.96
N VAL A 315 10.05 -16.72 -9.17
CA VAL A 315 10.00 -15.33 -9.67
C VAL A 315 11.16 -15.01 -10.61
N SER A 316 12.38 -15.45 -10.27
CA SER A 316 13.57 -15.22 -11.10
C SER A 316 13.44 -15.94 -12.44
N TYR A 317 13.17 -17.24 -12.42
CA TYR A 317 13.10 -18.07 -13.61
C TYR A 317 11.97 -17.65 -14.55
N ILE A 318 10.78 -17.32 -14.02
CA ILE A 318 9.68 -16.89 -14.89
C ILE A 318 9.93 -15.49 -15.49
N LYS A 319 10.70 -14.62 -14.82
CA LYS A 319 11.14 -13.34 -15.39
C LYS A 319 12.19 -13.54 -16.48
N GLU A 320 13.07 -14.53 -16.36
CA GLU A 320 13.99 -14.93 -17.43
C GLU A 320 13.23 -15.45 -18.65
N VAL A 321 12.22 -16.31 -18.45
CA VAL A 321 11.31 -16.77 -19.51
C VAL A 321 10.66 -15.56 -20.20
N LYS A 322 10.09 -14.65 -19.41
CA LYS A 322 9.45 -13.43 -19.92
C LYS A 322 10.40 -12.62 -20.80
N LYS A 323 11.66 -12.47 -20.37
CA LYS A 323 12.70 -11.74 -21.09
C LYS A 323 13.12 -12.47 -22.38
N HIS A 324 13.35 -13.79 -22.29
CA HIS A 324 13.82 -14.63 -23.39
C HIS A 324 12.86 -14.60 -24.58
N TYR A 325 11.55 -14.71 -24.32
CA TYR A 325 10.54 -14.69 -25.37
C TYR A 325 9.92 -13.31 -25.64
N ASN A 326 10.41 -12.25 -24.99
CA ASN A 326 9.90 -10.88 -25.11
C ASN A 326 8.36 -10.78 -24.94
N LEU A 327 7.83 -11.36 -23.85
CA LEU A 327 6.39 -11.45 -23.58
C LEU A 327 5.78 -10.13 -23.09
N ALA A 328 6.04 -9.03 -23.79
CA ALA A 328 5.61 -7.68 -23.41
C ALA A 328 4.08 -7.48 -23.48
N GLN A 329 3.40 -8.26 -24.32
CA GLN A 329 1.96 -8.17 -24.56
C GLN A 329 1.12 -8.94 -23.53
N ILE A 330 1.73 -9.85 -22.77
CA ILE A 330 1.01 -10.62 -21.74
C ILE A 330 0.84 -9.74 -20.49
N ASN A 331 -0.27 -9.91 -19.77
CA ASN A 331 -0.60 -9.22 -18.53
C ASN A 331 0.28 -9.65 -17.32
N TRP A 332 1.56 -9.95 -17.57
CA TRP A 332 2.56 -10.33 -16.58
C TRP A 332 3.17 -9.07 -15.96
N ASN A 333 2.60 -8.60 -14.87
CA ASN A 333 3.15 -7.48 -14.12
C ASN A 333 2.88 -7.69 -12.62
N GLY A 334 3.82 -7.34 -11.74
CA GLY A 334 3.75 -7.63 -10.30
C GLY A 334 4.30 -9.01 -9.93
N ASP A 335 3.81 -9.56 -8.82
CA ASP A 335 4.17 -10.89 -8.32
C ASP A 335 3.43 -12.01 -9.10
N PRO A 336 4.10 -13.08 -9.59
CA PRO A 336 3.49 -14.05 -10.51
C PRO A 336 2.27 -14.78 -9.97
N CYS A 337 2.22 -15.08 -8.67
CA CYS A 337 1.12 -15.84 -8.08
C CYS A 337 0.26 -14.99 -7.16
N SER A 338 0.85 -14.06 -6.41
CA SER A 338 0.17 -13.37 -5.31
C SER A 338 -0.29 -11.95 -5.67
N PRO A 339 -1.45 -11.52 -5.13
CA PRO A 339 -2.45 -12.37 -4.48
C PRO A 339 -3.13 -13.30 -5.51
N ARG A 340 -3.76 -14.38 -5.04
CA ARG A 340 -4.27 -15.48 -5.87
C ARG A 340 -5.21 -15.01 -6.98
N GLU A 341 -5.97 -13.96 -6.72
CA GLU A 341 -6.95 -13.37 -7.63
C GLU A 341 -6.30 -12.68 -8.83
N TYR A 342 -5.02 -12.31 -8.71
CA TYR A 342 -4.26 -11.57 -9.72
C TYR A 342 -3.00 -12.32 -10.18
N SER A 343 -3.00 -13.64 -10.07
CA SER A 343 -1.97 -14.48 -10.67
C SER A 343 -1.84 -14.17 -12.16
N TRP A 344 -0.63 -14.28 -12.68
CA TRP A 344 -0.35 -14.06 -14.09
C TRP A 344 -1.14 -15.03 -14.98
N GLU A 345 -1.71 -14.51 -16.06
CA GLU A 345 -2.41 -15.31 -17.05
C GLU A 345 -1.50 -16.41 -17.61
N GLY A 346 -2.06 -17.61 -17.76
CA GLY A 346 -1.32 -18.81 -18.17
C GLY A 346 -0.56 -19.50 -17.04
N LEU A 347 -0.46 -18.92 -15.83
CA LEU A 347 0.16 -19.58 -14.69
C LEU A 347 -0.88 -20.23 -13.77
N ILE A 348 -0.55 -21.42 -13.27
CA ILE A 348 -1.23 -22.03 -12.12
C ILE A 348 -0.21 -22.16 -11.01
N CYS A 349 -0.57 -21.67 -9.82
CA CYS A 349 0.28 -21.72 -8.65
C CYS A 349 -0.30 -22.61 -7.55
N SER A 350 0.57 -23.18 -6.73
CA SER A 350 0.19 -23.84 -5.48
C SER A 350 0.04 -22.82 -4.35
N TYR A 351 -0.94 -23.04 -3.48
CA TYR A 351 -1.21 -22.21 -2.30
C TYR A 351 -1.28 -23.12 -1.06
N PRO A 352 -0.13 -23.60 -0.57
CA PRO A 352 -0.09 -24.45 0.60
C PRO A 352 -0.64 -23.71 1.83
N LYS A 353 -1.34 -24.43 2.72
CA LYS A 353 -1.92 -23.84 3.96
C LYS A 353 -0.87 -23.49 5.03
N SER A 354 0.35 -24.00 4.88
CA SER A 354 1.51 -23.63 5.72
C SER A 354 2.08 -22.28 5.30
N ASN A 355 2.89 -21.63 6.15
CA ASN A 355 3.68 -20.42 5.87
C ASN A 355 4.74 -20.63 4.75
N GLN A 356 4.35 -21.17 3.62
CA GLN A 356 5.17 -21.48 2.47
C GLN A 356 4.73 -20.58 1.32
N ASN A 357 5.72 -20.00 0.65
CA ASN A 357 5.48 -19.15 -0.51
C ASN A 357 4.79 -19.93 -1.64
N PRO A 358 3.84 -19.33 -2.36
CA PRO A 358 3.27 -19.91 -3.56
C PRO A 358 4.35 -20.30 -4.57
N ARG A 359 4.18 -21.47 -5.20
CA ARG A 359 5.08 -22.00 -6.25
C ARG A 359 4.35 -22.10 -7.57
N ILE A 360 5.04 -21.89 -8.69
CA ILE A 360 4.48 -22.09 -10.03
C ILE A 360 4.46 -23.60 -10.31
N ILE A 361 3.28 -24.14 -10.59
CA ILE A 361 3.07 -25.58 -10.84
C ILE A 361 2.62 -25.89 -12.26
N ALA A 362 2.03 -24.92 -12.96
CA ALA A 362 1.77 -25.03 -14.39
C ALA A 362 2.04 -23.72 -15.13
N VAL A 363 2.56 -23.84 -16.35
CA VAL A 363 2.73 -22.74 -17.29
C VAL A 363 2.06 -23.14 -18.60
N ASN A 364 1.12 -22.31 -19.05
CA ASN A 364 0.51 -22.38 -20.36
C ASN A 364 0.87 -21.12 -21.14
N LEU A 365 1.73 -21.28 -22.14
CA LEU A 365 2.07 -20.28 -23.15
C LEU A 365 1.78 -20.82 -24.55
N SER A 366 0.77 -21.69 -24.66
CA SER A 366 0.29 -22.15 -25.96
C SER A 366 -0.18 -20.95 -26.80
N THR A 367 -0.02 -21.03 -28.12
CA THR A 367 -0.45 -19.97 -29.06
C THR A 367 0.10 -18.56 -28.77
N SER A 368 1.22 -18.46 -28.04
CA SER A 368 1.81 -17.17 -27.63
C SER A 368 2.81 -16.60 -28.65
N GLY A 369 2.94 -17.23 -29.82
CA GLY A 369 3.86 -16.82 -30.88
C GLY A 369 5.34 -16.91 -30.48
N LEU A 370 5.68 -17.80 -29.53
CA LEU A 370 7.04 -17.96 -29.04
C LEU A 370 7.98 -18.38 -30.18
N LYS A 371 9.21 -17.84 -30.20
CA LYS A 371 10.25 -18.15 -31.20
C LYS A 371 11.56 -18.51 -30.52
N GLY A 372 12.44 -19.20 -31.26
CA GLY A 372 13.76 -19.62 -30.80
C GLY A 372 13.71 -20.89 -29.95
N GLY A 373 14.82 -21.18 -29.26
CA GLY A 373 14.98 -22.37 -28.44
C GLY A 373 14.13 -22.40 -27.17
N LEU A 374 13.88 -23.62 -26.69
CA LEU A 374 13.38 -23.89 -25.34
C LEU A 374 14.39 -23.38 -24.30
N THR A 375 13.96 -22.50 -23.40
CA THR A 375 14.82 -22.02 -22.31
C THR A 375 14.85 -22.99 -21.13
N ILE A 376 16.04 -23.20 -20.55
CA ILE A 376 16.24 -24.04 -19.37
C ILE A 376 15.56 -23.47 -18.11
N SER A 377 15.24 -22.16 -18.09
CA SER A 377 14.56 -21.53 -16.96
C SER A 377 13.22 -22.18 -16.62
N PHE A 378 12.51 -22.77 -17.60
CA PHE A 378 11.32 -23.57 -17.30
C PHE A 378 11.63 -24.78 -16.41
N MET A 379 12.73 -25.46 -16.71
CA MET A 379 13.14 -26.72 -16.08
C MET A 379 13.76 -26.50 -14.70
N ASN A 380 14.21 -25.27 -14.42
CA ASN A 380 14.72 -24.87 -13.12
C ASN A 380 13.62 -24.59 -12.09
N MET A 381 12.37 -24.39 -12.51
CA MET A 381 11.23 -24.27 -11.59
C MET A 381 10.89 -25.65 -11.02
N SER A 382 11.47 -25.99 -9.87
CA SER A 382 11.43 -27.34 -9.28
C SER A 382 10.02 -27.88 -8.98
N SER A 383 9.03 -26.99 -8.87
CA SER A 383 7.63 -27.33 -8.60
C SER A 383 6.77 -27.39 -9.87
N LEU A 384 7.34 -27.09 -11.05
CA LEU A 384 6.62 -27.09 -12.31
C LEU A 384 6.30 -28.53 -12.73
N ILE A 385 5.00 -28.81 -12.87
CA ILE A 385 4.48 -30.14 -13.19
C ILE A 385 3.93 -30.17 -14.63
N ASN A 386 3.32 -29.07 -15.08
CA ASN A 386 2.70 -28.98 -16.39
C ASN A 386 3.26 -27.81 -17.20
N LEU A 387 3.78 -28.09 -18.38
CA LEU A 387 4.28 -27.09 -19.31
C LEU A 387 3.62 -27.28 -20.68
N ASP A 388 2.76 -26.33 -21.06
CA ASP A 388 2.18 -26.28 -22.40
C ASP A 388 2.76 -25.11 -23.20
N LEU A 389 3.54 -25.46 -24.22
CA LEU A 389 4.13 -24.54 -25.19
C LEU A 389 3.66 -24.87 -26.62
N SER A 390 2.53 -25.55 -26.76
CA SER A 390 2.03 -25.97 -28.06
C SER A 390 1.60 -24.80 -28.95
N HIS A 391 1.54 -25.05 -30.26
CA HIS A 391 1.13 -24.04 -31.25
C HIS A 391 1.96 -22.76 -31.20
N ASN A 392 3.29 -22.92 -31.16
CA ASN A 392 4.25 -21.83 -31.21
C ASN A 392 5.21 -22.03 -32.39
N ASN A 393 6.22 -21.18 -32.50
CA ASN A 393 7.24 -21.22 -33.54
C ASN A 393 8.63 -21.51 -32.91
N LEU A 394 8.66 -22.37 -31.89
CA LEU A 394 9.90 -22.78 -31.23
C LEU A 394 10.73 -23.65 -32.18
N THR A 395 12.06 -23.48 -32.14
CA THR A 395 13.05 -24.18 -32.99
C THR A 395 14.19 -24.73 -32.14
N GLY A 396 15.06 -25.57 -32.71
CA GLY A 396 16.19 -26.15 -31.98
C GLY A 396 15.82 -27.43 -31.23
N ALA A 397 16.83 -27.99 -30.55
CA ALA A 397 16.70 -29.21 -29.77
C ALA A 397 15.98 -29.01 -28.43
N ILE A 398 15.36 -30.10 -27.95
CA ILE A 398 14.82 -30.17 -26.59
C ILE A 398 15.99 -30.34 -25.61
N PRO A 399 16.07 -29.56 -24.51
CA PRO A 399 17.12 -29.72 -23.51
C PRO A 399 17.12 -31.12 -22.85
N ASP A 400 18.30 -31.63 -22.50
CA ASP A 400 18.50 -32.95 -21.89
C ASP A 400 17.99 -33.06 -20.43
N TYR A 401 17.31 -32.04 -19.92
CA TYR A 401 16.77 -31.99 -18.56
C TYR A 401 15.38 -31.35 -18.56
N LEU A 402 14.40 -32.03 -17.97
CA LEU A 402 13.00 -31.57 -17.86
C LEU A 402 12.56 -31.22 -16.44
N GLY A 403 13.46 -31.31 -15.46
CA GLY A 403 13.10 -31.11 -14.05
C GLY A 403 12.01 -32.08 -13.58
N SER A 404 10.99 -31.52 -12.90
CA SER A 404 9.90 -32.26 -12.25
C SER A 404 8.65 -32.45 -13.14
N LEU A 405 8.75 -32.17 -14.44
CA LEU A 405 7.60 -32.17 -15.35
C LEU A 405 6.94 -33.55 -15.43
N ARG A 406 5.61 -33.55 -15.41
CA ARG A 406 4.74 -34.72 -15.66
C ARG A 406 3.91 -34.55 -16.92
N VAL A 407 3.71 -33.32 -17.38
CA VAL A 407 3.04 -33.01 -18.65
C VAL A 407 3.90 -32.01 -19.41
N LEU A 408 4.27 -32.38 -20.62
CA LEU A 408 5.02 -31.53 -21.55
C LEU A 408 4.34 -31.55 -22.92
N ASN A 409 3.73 -30.44 -23.29
CA ASN A 409 3.10 -30.27 -24.60
C ASN A 409 3.92 -29.31 -25.46
N LEU A 410 4.59 -29.87 -26.46
CA LEU A 410 5.40 -29.16 -27.45
C LEU A 410 4.82 -29.31 -28.87
N SER A 411 3.61 -29.87 -29.00
CA SER A 411 2.98 -30.08 -30.30
C SER A 411 2.83 -28.79 -31.10
N ASN A 412 2.84 -28.89 -32.43
CA ASN A 412 2.71 -27.76 -33.34
C ASN A 412 3.79 -26.68 -33.10
N ASN A 413 5.06 -27.10 -33.12
CA ASN A 413 6.27 -26.26 -33.14
C ASN A 413 7.19 -26.69 -34.30
N GLN A 414 8.37 -26.07 -34.41
CA GLN A 414 9.41 -26.33 -35.42
C GLN A 414 10.70 -26.85 -34.78
N LEU A 415 10.57 -27.60 -33.68
CA LEU A 415 11.68 -28.22 -32.97
C LEU A 415 12.32 -29.32 -33.82
N ASP A 416 13.63 -29.44 -33.75
CA ASP A 416 14.45 -30.38 -34.52
C ASP A 416 15.46 -31.11 -33.61
N GLY A 417 16.14 -32.11 -34.16
CA GLY A 417 17.06 -32.97 -33.39
C GLY A 417 16.37 -34.13 -32.67
N PRO A 418 17.15 -35.01 -32.01
CA PRO A 418 16.63 -36.18 -31.33
C PRO A 418 15.84 -35.80 -30.07
N ILE A 419 14.86 -36.62 -29.71
CA ILE A 419 14.22 -36.55 -28.39
C ILE A 419 15.23 -37.13 -27.37
N PRO A 420 15.67 -36.39 -26.34
CA PRO A 420 16.58 -36.91 -25.33
C PRO A 420 16.11 -38.20 -24.67
N ASP A 421 17.02 -39.14 -24.44
CA ASP A 421 16.71 -40.49 -23.91
C ASP A 421 15.93 -40.46 -22.60
N PHE A 422 16.24 -39.52 -21.70
CA PHE A 422 15.53 -39.36 -20.43
C PHE A 422 14.03 -39.04 -20.62
N ILE A 423 13.68 -38.26 -21.65
CA ILE A 423 12.28 -37.92 -21.97
C ILE A 423 11.57 -39.17 -22.50
N LEU A 424 12.23 -39.91 -23.40
CA LEU A 424 11.69 -41.15 -23.96
C LEU A 424 11.46 -42.20 -22.87
N GLN A 425 12.42 -42.38 -21.96
CA GLN A 425 12.30 -43.30 -20.83
C GLN A 425 11.15 -42.89 -19.89
N GLY A 426 11.04 -41.61 -19.56
CA GLY A 426 9.95 -41.09 -18.73
C GLY A 426 8.56 -41.30 -19.36
N PHE A 427 8.45 -41.08 -20.67
CA PHE A 427 7.23 -41.32 -21.44
C PHE A 427 6.87 -42.82 -21.47
N GLN A 428 7.84 -43.69 -21.81
CA GLN A 428 7.65 -45.14 -21.85
C GLN A 428 7.28 -45.73 -20.49
N ALA A 429 7.81 -45.17 -19.40
CA ALA A 429 7.49 -45.56 -18.03
C ALA A 429 6.15 -44.99 -17.52
N GLY A 430 5.44 -44.16 -18.30
CA GLY A 430 4.18 -43.51 -17.90
C GLY A 430 4.35 -42.41 -16.84
N LEU A 431 5.57 -41.91 -16.66
CA LEU A 431 5.90 -40.85 -15.69
C LEU A 431 5.77 -39.43 -16.29
N LEU A 432 5.72 -39.34 -17.62
CA LEU A 432 5.60 -38.10 -18.39
C LEU A 432 4.55 -38.27 -19.50
N ASP A 433 3.54 -37.41 -19.55
CA ASP A 433 2.68 -37.20 -20.72
C ASP A 433 3.39 -36.24 -21.68
N LEU A 434 3.92 -36.77 -22.77
CA LEU A 434 4.61 -36.02 -23.81
C LEU A 434 3.71 -35.90 -25.05
N ARG A 435 3.44 -34.65 -25.45
CA ARG A 435 2.78 -34.34 -26.73
C ARG A 435 3.76 -33.63 -27.64
N PHE A 436 4.11 -34.26 -28.76
CA PHE A 436 5.09 -33.76 -29.72
C PHE A 436 4.64 -34.06 -31.16
N VAL A 437 5.06 -33.26 -32.14
CA VAL A 437 4.82 -33.55 -33.56
C VAL A 437 5.98 -34.38 -34.10
N ILE A 438 5.70 -35.62 -34.48
CA ILE A 438 6.67 -36.46 -35.19
C ILE A 438 6.79 -35.91 -36.61
N LEU A 439 7.80 -35.09 -36.89
CA LEU A 439 8.30 -34.95 -38.25
C LEU A 439 9.11 -36.21 -38.55
N CYS A 440 8.47 -37.09 -39.32
CA CYS A 440 9.00 -38.38 -39.74
C CYS A 440 10.24 -38.20 -40.63
N HIS A 441 11.43 -38.04 -40.06
CA HIS A 441 12.77 -38.24 -40.63
C HIS A 441 13.74 -38.19 -39.44
N THR A 442 14.15 -39.26 -38.78
CA THR A 442 14.84 -40.46 -39.26
C THR A 442 14.86 -41.45 -38.10
N ILE A 443 14.21 -42.59 -38.26
CA ILE A 443 14.60 -43.82 -37.55
C ILE A 443 15.64 -44.46 -38.45
N LEU A 444 16.90 -44.47 -38.00
CA LEU A 444 17.90 -45.46 -38.40
C LEU A 444 18.66 -45.88 -37.14
#